data_AF-Q4U5M9-F1
#
_entry.id   AF-Q4U5M9-F1
#
_cell.length_a   1.000
_cell.length_b   1.000
_cell.length_c   1.000
_cell.angle_alpha   90.00
_cell.angle_beta   90.00
_cell.angle_gamma   90.00
#
_symmetry.space_group_name_H-M   'P 1'
#
loop_
_entity.id
_entity.type
_entity.pdbx_description
1 polymer ?
#
loop_
_entity_poly.entity_id
_entity_poly.type
_entity_poly.pdbx_seq_one_letter_code
_entity_poly.pdbx_strand_id
1 'polypeptide(L)'
;YVGQEKLRPQTGWTPLAFALDWARPPRHMNATSYWYAHSDQWRYETLGVDEILSPLANKDEWKGSLIDFNVRAERMGWLPSAPQLQSNPLDVVKAAEAAGRDPKDYARDEIRAGRLKLSCEDPGNPANWPRNLFVWRSNILGSSGKGHEYFLKHLLGTVHGVQGKDLGQTGQQKPSEVIWHEDAPEGKLDLLVTLDFRMSTTCVYSDIVLPTATWYE
;
A
#
# COMPACT_ATOMS: atom_id res chain seq x y z
N TYR A 1 -7.47 -8.44 -25.76
CA TYR A 1 -6.42 -9.22 -25.07
C TYR A 1 -5.44 -8.26 -24.43
N VAL A 2 -5.07 -8.46 -23.17
CA VAL A 2 -4.10 -7.64 -22.41
C VAL A 2 -2.96 -8.55 -21.91
N GLY A 3 -2.75 -8.68 -20.59
CA GLY A 3 -1.88 -9.72 -20.01
C GLY A 3 -2.53 -11.10 -19.96
N GLN A 4 -1.73 -12.11 -19.59
CA GLN A 4 -2.15 -13.51 -19.45
C GLN A 4 -2.80 -13.76 -18.06
N GLU A 5 -3.97 -13.17 -17.83
CA GLU A 5 -4.67 -13.26 -16.54
C GLU A 5 -5.37 -14.61 -16.31
N LYS A 6 -5.78 -15.28 -17.39
CA LYS A 6 -6.63 -16.49 -17.31
C LYS A 6 -5.84 -17.72 -16.85
N LEU A 7 -5.71 -17.88 -15.54
CA LEU A 7 -5.25 -19.12 -14.91
C LEU A 7 -6.42 -20.13 -14.90
N ARG A 8 -6.43 -21.07 -15.85
CA ARG A 8 -7.55 -22.00 -16.05
C ARG A 8 -7.91 -22.81 -14.79
N PRO A 9 -6.96 -23.46 -14.08
CA PRO A 9 -7.28 -24.26 -12.89
C PRO A 9 -7.36 -23.41 -11.61
N GLN A 10 -8.15 -22.34 -11.62
CA GLN A 10 -8.17 -21.32 -10.56
C GLN A 10 -8.39 -21.92 -9.16
N THR A 11 -9.38 -22.77 -8.98
CA THR A 11 -9.75 -23.34 -7.66
C THR A 11 -8.76 -24.37 -7.14
N GLY A 12 -7.95 -24.98 -8.02
CA GLY A 12 -6.85 -25.85 -7.63
C GLY A 12 -5.61 -25.07 -7.19
N TRP A 13 -5.30 -23.98 -7.90
CA TRP A 13 -4.13 -23.15 -7.61
C TRP A 13 -4.32 -22.23 -6.39
N THR A 14 -5.51 -21.66 -6.22
CA THR A 14 -5.81 -20.69 -5.15
C THR A 14 -5.48 -21.18 -3.72
N PRO A 15 -5.88 -22.39 -3.28
CA PRO A 15 -5.52 -22.87 -1.96
C PRO A 15 -4.02 -23.08 -1.78
N LEU A 16 -3.33 -23.58 -2.82
CA LEU A 16 -1.88 -23.75 -2.81
C LEU A 16 -1.15 -22.39 -2.68
N ALA A 17 -1.53 -21.41 -3.50
CA ALA A 17 -0.84 -20.13 -3.58
C ALA A 17 -0.98 -19.29 -2.30
N PHE A 18 -2.11 -19.40 -1.60
CA PHE A 18 -2.42 -18.58 -0.43
C PHE A 18 -2.59 -19.39 0.85
N ALA A 19 -2.09 -20.64 0.86
CA ALA A 19 -2.12 -21.56 1.99
C ALA A 19 -3.53 -21.75 2.61
N LEU A 20 -4.58 -21.76 1.77
CA LEU A 20 -5.98 -21.85 2.23
C LEU A 20 -6.38 -23.24 2.66
N ASP A 21 -5.52 -24.22 2.47
CA ASP A 21 -5.58 -25.54 3.08
C ASP A 21 -5.14 -25.52 4.55
N TRP A 22 -4.38 -24.50 4.99
CA TRP A 22 -3.92 -24.33 6.37
C TRP A 22 -4.64 -23.23 7.14
N ALA A 23 -4.80 -22.04 6.54
CA ALA A 23 -5.35 -20.87 7.22
C ALA A 23 -6.20 -20.01 6.28
N ARG A 24 -7.25 -19.39 6.83
CA ARG A 24 -8.16 -18.50 6.08
C ARG A 24 -8.58 -17.31 6.94
N PRO A 25 -8.75 -16.11 6.35
CA PRO A 25 -8.40 -15.70 4.99
C PRO A 25 -6.92 -15.26 4.85
N PRO A 26 -6.38 -15.15 3.62
CA PRO A 26 -5.09 -14.52 3.37
C PRO A 26 -5.23 -12.98 3.37
N ARG A 27 -4.11 -12.26 3.31
CA ARG A 27 -4.09 -10.79 3.16
C ARG A 27 -3.84 -10.38 1.70
N HIS A 28 -4.91 -10.28 0.92
CA HIS A 28 -4.84 -9.68 -0.41
C HIS A 28 -4.86 -8.16 -0.34
N MET A 29 -4.17 -7.51 -1.28
CA MET A 29 -4.13 -6.05 -1.40
C MET A 29 -4.17 -5.64 -2.87
N ASN A 30 -4.90 -4.57 -3.20
CA ASN A 30 -4.88 -3.99 -4.54
C ASN A 30 -3.66 -3.05 -4.70
N ALA A 31 -2.77 -3.41 -5.63
CA ALA A 31 -1.46 -2.78 -5.72
C ALA A 31 -1.48 -1.28 -6.07
N THR A 32 -2.47 -0.79 -6.83
CA THR A 32 -2.55 0.63 -7.20
C THR A 32 -2.66 1.52 -5.96
N SER A 33 -3.62 1.27 -5.07
CA SER A 33 -3.76 2.04 -3.84
C SER A 33 -2.56 1.87 -2.91
N TYR A 34 -2.04 0.65 -2.82
CA TYR A 34 -0.86 0.36 -2.01
C TYR A 34 0.36 1.19 -2.44
N TRP A 35 0.68 1.20 -3.73
CA TRP A 35 1.82 1.98 -4.23
C TRP A 35 1.56 3.48 -4.22
N TYR A 36 0.33 3.90 -4.49
CA TYR A 36 -0.05 5.30 -4.40
C TYR A 36 0.23 5.88 -3.00
N ALA A 37 -0.15 5.13 -1.96
CA ALA A 37 0.12 5.48 -0.57
C ALA A 37 1.62 5.37 -0.20
N HIS A 38 2.24 4.21 -0.47
CA HIS A 38 3.57 3.91 0.10
C HIS A 38 4.76 4.44 -0.69
N SER A 39 4.57 4.81 -1.96
CA SER A 39 5.54 5.64 -2.69
C SER A 39 5.21 7.14 -2.62
N ASP A 40 4.26 7.53 -1.78
CA ASP A 40 3.86 8.93 -1.55
C ASP A 40 3.47 9.73 -2.80
N GLN A 41 3.06 9.05 -3.87
CA GLN A 41 2.58 9.70 -5.10
C GLN A 41 1.39 10.62 -4.85
N TRP A 42 0.56 10.30 -3.86
CA TRP A 42 -0.57 11.12 -3.43
C TRP A 42 -0.18 12.53 -2.98
N ARG A 43 1.07 12.74 -2.55
CA ARG A 43 1.59 14.05 -2.17
C ARG A 43 1.83 14.98 -3.36
N TYR A 44 1.76 14.45 -4.57
CA TYR A 44 2.03 15.16 -5.82
C TYR A 44 0.79 15.16 -6.73
N GLU A 45 -0.38 14.84 -6.18
CA GLU A 45 -1.61 14.73 -6.94
C GLU A 45 -2.01 16.08 -7.55
N THR A 46 -2.38 16.07 -8.81
CA THR A 46 -2.81 17.29 -9.52
C THR A 46 -4.28 17.24 -9.89
N LEU A 47 -4.90 16.06 -9.91
CA LEU A 47 -6.30 15.91 -10.27
C LEU A 47 -7.21 16.17 -9.06
N GLY A 48 -8.01 17.23 -9.13
CA GLY A 48 -9.07 17.52 -8.17
C GLY A 48 -10.26 16.59 -8.34
N VAL A 49 -10.90 16.22 -7.24
CA VAL A 49 -12.13 15.41 -7.27
C VAL A 49 -13.25 16.13 -8.01
N ASP A 50 -13.35 17.45 -7.84
CA ASP A 50 -14.38 18.28 -8.46
C ASP A 50 -14.27 18.38 -9.99
N GLU A 51 -13.10 18.06 -10.56
CA GLU A 51 -12.85 18.01 -12.00
C GLU A 51 -13.47 16.77 -12.66
N ILE A 52 -13.67 15.68 -11.91
CA ILE A 52 -14.21 14.41 -12.40
C ILE A 52 -15.66 14.15 -11.95
N LEU A 53 -16.23 15.03 -11.13
CA LEU A 53 -17.63 14.92 -10.72
C LEU A 53 -18.57 15.28 -11.88
N SER A 54 -19.69 14.55 -11.95
CA SER A 54 -20.80 14.94 -12.83
C SER A 54 -21.26 16.38 -12.51
N PRO A 55 -21.61 17.19 -13.50
CA PRO A 55 -22.15 18.53 -13.27
C PRO A 55 -23.49 18.54 -12.52
N LEU A 56 -24.14 17.37 -12.39
CA LEU A 56 -25.38 17.19 -11.63
C LEU A 56 -25.15 16.75 -10.17
N ALA A 57 -23.90 16.45 -9.78
CA ALA A 57 -23.58 16.02 -8.43
C ALA A 57 -23.52 17.22 -7.47
N ASN A 58 -23.93 17.00 -6.22
CA ASN A 58 -23.74 17.98 -5.15
C ASN A 58 -22.27 18.01 -4.72
N LYS A 59 -21.48 18.97 -5.20
CA LYS A 59 -20.03 19.06 -4.90
C LYS A 59 -19.72 19.15 -3.40
N ASP A 60 -20.65 19.62 -2.58
CA ASP A 60 -20.43 19.73 -1.13
C ASP A 60 -20.30 18.38 -0.43
N GLU A 61 -20.85 17.32 -1.00
CA GLU A 61 -20.76 15.94 -0.48
C GLU A 61 -19.44 15.24 -0.83
N TRP A 62 -18.70 15.76 -1.81
CA TRP A 62 -17.55 15.09 -2.43
C TRP A 62 -16.26 15.89 -2.25
N LYS A 63 -15.96 16.26 -1.00
CA LYS A 63 -14.73 16.99 -0.62
C LYS A 63 -13.58 16.06 -0.24
N GLY A 64 -12.36 16.57 -0.38
CA GLY A 64 -11.12 15.87 -0.03
C GLY A 64 -10.26 15.59 -1.27
N SER A 65 -9.14 14.93 -1.05
CA SER A 65 -8.24 14.49 -2.12
C SER A 65 -8.55 13.06 -2.57
N LEU A 66 -7.93 12.59 -3.65
CA LEU A 66 -8.14 11.21 -4.14
C LEU A 66 -7.76 10.14 -3.10
N ILE A 67 -6.71 10.36 -2.29
CA ILE A 67 -6.36 9.41 -1.23
C ILE A 67 -7.42 9.34 -0.13
N ASP A 68 -8.14 10.44 0.15
CA ASP A 68 -9.23 10.45 1.15
C ASP A 68 -10.35 9.48 0.76
N PHE A 69 -10.67 9.39 -0.54
CA PHE A 69 -11.65 8.43 -1.04
C PHE A 69 -11.18 6.99 -0.89
N ASN A 70 -9.87 6.74 -0.98
CA ASN A 70 -9.32 5.42 -0.74
C ASN A 70 -9.44 5.02 0.75
N VAL A 71 -9.08 5.92 1.66
CA VAL A 71 -9.24 5.71 3.12
C VAL A 71 -10.70 5.45 3.48
N ARG A 72 -11.63 6.23 2.91
CA ARG A 72 -13.08 6.03 3.06
C ARG A 72 -13.50 4.63 2.59
N ALA A 73 -13.05 4.23 1.40
CA ALA A 73 -13.37 2.91 0.85
C ALA A 73 -12.80 1.76 1.70
N GLU A 74 -11.57 1.90 2.20
CA GLU A 74 -10.92 0.94 3.09
C GLU A 74 -11.69 0.76 4.40
N ARG A 75 -12.02 1.84 5.12
CA ARG A 75 -12.75 1.76 6.40
C ARG A 75 -14.17 1.21 6.26
N MET A 76 -14.79 1.35 5.09
CA MET A 76 -16.10 0.79 4.79
C MET A 76 -16.04 -0.67 4.30
N GLY A 77 -14.85 -1.25 4.18
CA GLY A 77 -14.66 -2.62 3.70
C GLY A 77 -14.87 -2.78 2.20
N TRP A 78 -14.83 -1.70 1.41
CA TRP A 78 -14.92 -1.75 -0.05
C TRP A 78 -13.58 -2.15 -0.68
N LEU A 79 -12.47 -1.72 -0.08
CA LEU A 79 -11.11 -2.07 -0.48
C LEU A 79 -10.34 -2.71 0.68
N PRO A 80 -9.36 -3.58 0.40
CA PRO A 80 -8.43 -4.05 1.42
C PRO A 80 -7.43 -2.95 1.81
N SER A 81 -6.78 -3.15 2.97
CA SER A 81 -5.71 -2.29 3.48
C SER A 81 -4.44 -3.10 3.72
N ALA A 82 -3.28 -2.51 3.45
CA ALA A 82 -1.99 -3.10 3.83
C ALA A 82 -0.93 -1.99 4.03
N PRO A 83 -0.33 -1.90 5.23
CA PRO A 83 -0.75 -2.49 6.51
C PRO A 83 -2.21 -2.17 6.88
N GLN A 84 -2.82 -2.99 7.74
CA GLN A 84 -4.25 -2.86 8.08
C GLN A 84 -4.49 -1.93 9.28
N LEU A 85 -3.73 -2.14 10.35
CA LEU A 85 -3.85 -1.45 11.62
C LEU A 85 -2.49 -0.87 12.00
N GLN A 86 -2.49 0.31 12.62
CA GLN A 86 -1.25 0.94 13.09
C GLN A 86 -0.57 0.15 14.21
N SER A 87 -1.36 -0.58 15.00
CA SER A 87 -0.84 -1.51 16.00
C SER A 87 -0.57 -2.87 15.36
N ASN A 88 0.46 -3.58 15.85
CA ASN A 88 0.71 -4.95 15.46
C ASN A 88 -0.56 -5.80 15.71
N PRO A 89 -1.15 -6.43 14.67
CA PRO A 89 -2.41 -7.15 14.82
C PRO A 89 -2.32 -8.34 15.79
N LEU A 90 -1.12 -8.88 16.04
CA LEU A 90 -0.91 -9.94 17.04
C LEU A 90 -1.05 -9.40 18.47
N ASP A 91 -0.64 -8.15 18.71
CA ASP A 91 -0.73 -7.54 20.03
C ASP A 91 -2.15 -7.05 20.34
N VAL A 92 -2.96 -6.76 19.31
CA VAL A 92 -4.40 -6.50 19.47
C VAL A 92 -5.12 -7.72 20.07
N VAL A 93 -4.80 -8.92 19.59
CA VAL A 93 -5.39 -10.16 20.12
C VAL A 93 -4.95 -10.38 21.58
N LYS A 94 -3.66 -10.21 21.89
CA LYS A 94 -3.15 -10.32 23.27
C LYS A 94 -3.82 -9.32 24.22
N ALA A 95 -4.04 -8.08 23.76
CA ALA A 95 -4.72 -7.06 24.55
C ALA A 95 -6.19 -7.41 24.81
N ALA A 96 -6.89 -7.96 23.81
CA ALA A 96 -8.27 -8.43 23.98
C ALA A 96 -8.36 -9.58 24.99
N GLU A 97 -7.46 -10.57 24.90
CA GLU A 97 -7.38 -11.70 25.83
C GLU A 97 -7.09 -11.23 27.26
N ALA A 98 -6.13 -10.32 27.44
CA ALA A 98 -5.81 -9.73 28.75
C ALA A 98 -6.99 -8.95 29.36
N ALA A 99 -7.84 -8.36 28.51
CA ALA A 99 -9.06 -7.68 28.92
C ALA A 99 -10.25 -8.64 29.13
N GLY A 100 -10.10 -9.94 28.88
CA GLY A 100 -11.18 -10.92 28.96
C GLY A 100 -12.29 -10.70 27.93
N ARG A 101 -11.96 -10.14 26.76
CA ARG A 101 -12.92 -9.78 25.70
C ARG A 101 -12.65 -10.58 24.43
N ASP A 102 -13.70 -10.84 23.65
CA ASP A 102 -13.56 -11.40 22.31
C ASP A 102 -12.74 -10.43 21.40
N PRO A 103 -11.72 -10.92 20.66
CA PRO A 103 -10.86 -10.06 19.84
C PRO A 103 -11.59 -9.25 18.76
N LYS A 104 -12.67 -9.77 18.17
CA LYS A 104 -13.44 -9.05 17.15
C LYS A 104 -14.22 -7.90 17.78
N ASP A 105 -14.90 -8.16 18.89
CA ASP A 105 -15.64 -7.11 19.61
C ASP A 105 -14.69 -6.06 20.19
N TYR A 106 -13.54 -6.48 20.72
CA TYR A 106 -12.49 -5.58 21.18
C TYR A 106 -12.02 -4.67 20.03
N ALA A 107 -11.60 -5.23 18.90
CA ALA A 107 -11.12 -4.44 17.76
C ALA A 107 -12.18 -3.47 17.23
N ARG A 108 -13.45 -3.90 17.09
CA ARG A 108 -14.57 -3.03 16.69
C ARG A 108 -14.69 -1.83 17.63
N ASP A 109 -14.70 -2.08 18.93
CA ASP A 109 -14.94 -1.04 19.93
C ASP A 109 -13.74 -0.10 20.07
N GLU A 110 -12.51 -0.62 19.96
CA GLU A 110 -11.29 0.20 19.98
C GLU A 110 -11.15 1.07 18.71
N ILE A 111 -11.54 0.55 17.54
CA ILE A 111 -11.60 1.34 16.30
C ILE A 111 -12.65 2.44 16.43
N ARG A 112 -13.86 2.09 16.90
CA ARG A 112 -14.94 3.06 17.11
C ARG A 112 -14.55 4.14 18.12
N ALA A 113 -13.76 3.79 19.13
CA ALA A 113 -13.25 4.73 20.13
C ALA A 113 -12.00 5.51 19.67
N GLY A 114 -11.46 5.24 18.47
CA GLY A 114 -10.26 5.88 17.93
C GLY A 114 -8.94 5.49 18.61
N ARG A 115 -8.95 4.45 19.46
CA ARG A 115 -7.75 3.94 20.14
C ARG A 115 -6.97 2.96 19.29
N LEU A 116 -7.66 2.19 18.45
CA LEU A 116 -7.06 1.35 17.42
C LEU A 116 -7.26 2.01 16.05
N LYS A 117 -6.18 2.49 15.43
CA LYS A 117 -6.22 3.26 14.19
C LYS A 117 -5.97 2.39 12.97
N LEU A 118 -6.60 2.75 11.84
CA LEU A 118 -6.29 2.16 10.55
C LEU A 118 -4.99 2.74 10.01
N SER A 119 -4.12 1.91 9.42
CA SER A 119 -2.82 2.39 8.93
C SER A 119 -2.94 3.39 7.76
N CYS A 120 -4.03 3.30 6.98
CA CYS A 120 -4.26 4.16 5.83
C CYS A 120 -4.54 5.63 6.20
N GLU A 121 -4.89 5.92 7.47
CA GLU A 121 -5.06 7.28 7.97
C GLU A 121 -3.71 8.02 8.15
N ASP A 122 -2.59 7.29 8.22
CA ASP A 122 -1.25 7.85 8.38
C ASP A 122 -0.18 6.97 7.70
N PRO A 123 -0.14 6.90 6.36
CA PRO A 123 0.86 6.12 5.62
C PRO A 123 2.28 6.71 5.71
N GLY A 124 2.41 7.88 6.35
CA GLY A 124 3.68 8.51 6.70
C GLY A 124 4.19 8.14 8.10
N ASN A 125 3.47 7.30 8.84
CA ASN A 125 3.95 6.77 10.11
C ASN A 125 4.90 5.58 9.89
N PRO A 126 6.06 5.52 10.57
CA PRO A 126 6.94 4.33 10.52
C PRO A 126 6.30 3.01 10.95
N ALA A 127 5.18 3.05 11.68
CA ALA A 127 4.39 1.87 12.02
C ALA A 127 3.46 1.40 10.89
N ASN A 128 3.20 2.24 9.89
CA ASN A 128 2.14 2.07 8.89
C ASN A 128 2.63 1.79 7.47
N TRP A 129 3.94 1.67 7.23
CA TRP A 129 4.47 1.35 5.90
C TRP A 129 5.15 -0.01 5.85
N PRO A 130 5.24 -0.63 4.65
CA PRO A 130 5.97 -1.87 4.48
C PRO A 130 7.45 -1.69 4.74
N ARG A 131 8.04 -2.68 5.43
CA ARG A 131 9.47 -2.72 5.74
C ARG A 131 10.24 -3.73 4.90
N ASN A 132 9.60 -4.83 4.52
CA ASN A 132 10.25 -5.88 3.75
C ASN A 132 9.44 -6.15 2.48
N LEU A 133 10.11 -6.17 1.34
CA LEU A 133 9.51 -6.45 0.05
C LEU A 133 10.26 -7.57 -0.66
N PHE A 134 9.51 -8.60 -1.04
CA PHE A 134 9.99 -9.66 -1.93
C PHE A 134 9.47 -9.42 -3.33
N VAL A 135 10.38 -9.41 -4.31
CA VAL A 135 10.05 -9.29 -5.72
C VAL A 135 10.55 -10.53 -6.45
N TRP A 136 9.64 -11.25 -7.11
CA TRP A 136 10.01 -12.38 -7.96
C TRP A 136 9.10 -12.40 -9.17
N ARG A 137 9.64 -12.87 -10.31
CA ARG A 137 8.91 -12.92 -11.59
C ARG A 137 8.32 -11.56 -12.01
N SER A 138 8.95 -10.47 -11.56
CA SER A 138 8.53 -9.09 -11.79
C SER A 138 9.75 -8.18 -11.86
N ASN A 139 9.70 -7.18 -12.71
CA ASN A 139 10.70 -6.10 -12.78
C ASN A 139 10.02 -4.78 -12.42
N ILE A 140 9.50 -4.66 -11.20
CA ILE A 140 8.65 -3.53 -10.78
C ILE A 140 9.37 -2.18 -10.95
N LEU A 141 10.65 -2.09 -10.58
CA LEU A 141 11.41 -0.84 -10.68
C LEU A 141 11.85 -0.52 -12.11
N GLY A 142 11.78 -1.47 -13.04
CA GLY A 142 12.20 -1.25 -14.44
C GLY A 142 11.10 -1.45 -15.47
N SER A 143 9.84 -1.62 -15.06
CA SER A 143 8.74 -1.92 -15.98
C SER A 143 7.37 -1.46 -15.48
N SER A 144 6.88 -2.03 -14.39
CA SER A 144 5.48 -1.84 -13.98
C SER A 144 5.26 -0.72 -12.95
N GLY A 145 6.31 -0.22 -12.30
CA GLY A 145 6.27 0.87 -11.33
C GLY A 145 6.05 2.23 -11.97
N LYS A 146 4.79 2.67 -12.00
CA LYS A 146 4.41 4.02 -12.45
C LYS A 146 4.86 4.99 -11.38
N GLY A 147 5.43 6.12 -11.80
CA GLY A 147 6.06 7.05 -10.86
C GLY A 147 7.40 6.52 -10.34
N HIS A 148 8.25 6.01 -11.22
CA HIS A 148 9.54 5.38 -10.87
C HIS A 148 10.37 6.20 -9.86
N GLU A 149 10.50 7.50 -10.09
CA GLU A 149 11.29 8.38 -9.20
C GLU A 149 10.70 8.49 -7.79
N TYR A 150 9.39 8.32 -7.62
CA TYR A 150 8.76 8.28 -6.30
C TYR A 150 9.04 6.97 -5.56
N PHE A 151 9.18 5.84 -6.29
CA PHE A 151 9.69 4.61 -5.68
C PHE A 151 11.13 4.81 -5.19
N LEU A 152 12.01 5.37 -6.02
CA LEU A 152 13.41 5.63 -5.63
C LEU A 152 13.50 6.54 -4.40
N LYS A 153 12.72 7.64 -4.39
CA LYS A 153 12.68 8.59 -3.28
C LYS A 153 12.08 8.00 -2.01
N HIS A 154 10.80 7.64 -2.04
CA HIS A 154 10.03 7.37 -0.84
C HIS A 154 10.18 5.93 -0.34
N LEU A 155 10.31 4.98 -1.27
CA LEU A 155 10.39 3.57 -0.93
C LEU A 155 11.83 3.13 -0.66
N LEU A 156 12.77 3.50 -1.54
CA LEU A 156 14.17 3.06 -1.46
C LEU A 156 15.08 4.07 -0.75
N GLY A 157 14.76 5.37 -0.74
CA GLY A 157 15.61 6.39 -0.12
C GLY A 157 16.90 6.66 -0.90
N THR A 158 16.87 6.48 -2.22
CA THR A 158 18.03 6.72 -3.11
C THR A 158 17.91 8.06 -3.81
N VAL A 159 18.98 8.44 -4.52
CA VAL A 159 18.93 9.56 -5.47
C VAL A 159 17.77 9.35 -6.44
N HIS A 160 17.04 10.43 -6.72
CA HIS A 160 15.85 10.43 -7.55
C HIS A 160 15.78 11.69 -8.43
N GLY A 161 14.95 11.61 -9.46
CA GLY A 161 14.71 12.65 -10.46
C GLY A 161 13.40 13.44 -10.29
N VAL A 162 12.67 13.31 -9.18
CA VAL A 162 11.44 14.09 -8.92
C VAL A 162 11.74 15.60 -9.04
N GLN A 163 11.10 16.26 -10.02
CA GLN A 163 11.25 17.70 -10.28
C GLN A 163 10.14 18.55 -9.66
N GLY A 164 8.95 17.95 -9.48
CA GLY A 164 7.76 18.62 -8.97
C GLY A 164 7.86 18.93 -7.47
N LYS A 165 7.18 20.00 -7.07
CA LYS A 165 6.92 20.32 -5.66
C LYS A 165 5.71 19.53 -5.17
N ASP A 166 5.71 19.15 -3.90
CA ASP A 166 4.55 18.48 -3.30
C ASP A 166 3.42 19.48 -2.96
N LEU A 167 2.23 18.97 -2.63
CA LEU A 167 1.05 19.77 -2.28
C LEU A 167 1.34 20.80 -1.18
N GLY A 168 2.19 20.46 -0.20
CA GLY A 168 2.57 21.36 0.89
C GLY A 168 3.38 22.55 0.39
N GLN A 169 4.33 22.30 -0.50
CA GLN A 169 5.19 23.32 -1.11
C GLN A 169 4.47 24.18 -2.14
N THR A 170 3.45 23.66 -2.82
CA THR A 170 2.62 24.41 -3.77
C THR A 170 1.47 25.16 -3.09
N GLY A 171 1.21 24.91 -1.80
CA GLY A 171 0.08 25.47 -1.07
C GLY A 171 -1.27 24.94 -1.55
N GLN A 172 -1.29 23.79 -2.20
CA GLN A 172 -2.51 23.13 -2.64
C GLN A 172 -3.24 22.44 -1.47
N GLN A 173 -4.48 22.03 -1.72
CA GLN A 173 -5.30 21.38 -0.70
C GLN A 173 -4.66 20.06 -0.24
N LYS A 174 -4.40 19.97 1.07
CA LYS A 174 -3.95 18.74 1.75
C LYS A 174 -5.14 17.79 1.95
N PRO A 175 -4.90 16.46 2.06
CA PRO A 175 -5.95 15.50 2.40
C PRO A 175 -6.61 15.82 3.74
N SER A 176 -7.83 15.31 3.92
CA SER A 176 -8.63 15.46 5.13
C SER A 176 -8.71 14.18 5.98
N GLU A 177 -8.52 13.01 5.37
CA GLU A 177 -8.56 11.70 6.02
C GLU A 177 -7.16 11.14 6.30
N VAL A 178 -6.13 11.73 5.69
CA VAL A 178 -4.73 11.31 5.81
C VAL A 178 -3.91 12.39 6.52
N ILE A 179 -3.11 11.97 7.50
CA ILE A 179 -2.18 12.87 8.20
C ILE A 179 -1.10 13.37 7.23
N TRP A 180 -0.97 14.69 7.14
CA TRP A 180 0.11 15.34 6.40
C TRP A 180 1.33 15.56 7.30
N HIS A 181 2.46 14.97 6.91
CA HIS A 181 3.78 15.31 7.44
C HIS A 181 4.46 16.31 6.52
N GLU A 182 5.02 17.40 7.06
CA GLU A 182 5.69 18.42 6.25
C GLU A 182 6.89 17.81 5.50
N ASP A 183 7.74 17.07 6.21
CA ASP A 183 8.78 16.27 5.60
C ASP A 183 8.22 14.90 5.21
N ALA A 184 8.23 14.62 3.91
CA ALA A 184 7.80 13.32 3.40
C ALA A 184 8.80 12.23 3.83
N PRO A 185 8.35 11.06 4.29
CA PRO A 185 9.24 9.95 4.59
C PRO A 185 9.97 9.45 3.34
N GLU A 186 11.23 9.08 3.51
CA GLU A 186 12.09 8.50 2.47
C GLU A 186 12.70 7.19 3.00
N GLY A 187 13.01 6.27 2.09
CA GLY A 187 13.63 4.98 2.46
C GLY A 187 12.76 4.11 3.38
N LYS A 188 11.48 3.94 3.05
CA LYS A 188 10.54 3.16 3.88
C LYS A 188 10.89 1.67 3.99
N LEU A 189 11.51 1.08 2.96
CA LEU A 189 11.92 -0.31 3.00
C LEU A 189 13.22 -0.48 3.80
N ASP A 190 13.19 -1.41 4.74
CA ASP A 190 14.37 -1.90 5.44
C ASP A 190 15.08 -3.02 4.66
N LEU A 191 14.35 -3.74 3.79
CA LEU A 191 14.90 -4.84 2.98
C LEU A 191 14.11 -5.06 1.68
N LEU A 192 14.83 -5.02 0.55
CA LEU A 192 14.36 -5.42 -0.77
C LEU A 192 15.12 -6.67 -1.26
N VAL A 193 14.38 -7.77 -1.41
CA VAL A 193 14.90 -9.04 -1.94
C VAL A 193 14.31 -9.32 -3.31
N THR A 194 15.16 -9.52 -4.31
CA THR A 194 14.72 -9.85 -5.67
C THR A 194 15.23 -11.22 -6.13
N LEU A 195 14.32 -12.02 -6.70
CA LEU A 195 14.61 -13.31 -7.32
C LEU A 195 14.49 -13.18 -8.84
N ASP A 196 15.60 -13.35 -9.55
CA ASP A 196 15.65 -13.21 -11.01
C ASP A 196 16.80 -14.06 -11.59
N PHE A 197 16.63 -14.53 -12.83
CA PHE A 197 17.66 -15.31 -13.55
C PHE A 197 18.58 -14.40 -14.37
N ARG A 198 18.27 -13.10 -14.43
CA ARG A 198 19.10 -12.06 -15.01
C ARG A 198 19.18 -10.83 -14.10
N MET A 199 20.22 -10.02 -14.26
CA MET A 199 20.37 -8.77 -13.53
C MET A 199 19.41 -7.70 -14.09
N SER A 200 18.16 -7.70 -13.65
CA SER A 200 17.15 -6.70 -14.05
C SER A 200 17.34 -5.37 -13.31
N THR A 201 16.66 -4.31 -13.73
CA THR A 201 16.68 -3.00 -13.04
C THR A 201 16.29 -3.14 -11.57
N THR A 202 15.30 -3.99 -11.26
CA THR A 202 14.92 -4.23 -9.86
C THR A 202 16.07 -4.87 -9.08
N CYS A 203 16.78 -5.85 -9.66
CA CYS A 203 17.96 -6.44 -9.02
C CYS A 203 19.06 -5.41 -8.74
N VAL A 204 19.32 -4.49 -9.67
CA VAL A 204 20.34 -3.42 -9.51
C VAL A 204 20.07 -2.54 -8.29
N TYR A 205 18.80 -2.33 -7.95
CA TYR A 205 18.37 -1.54 -6.79
C TYR A 205 18.07 -2.38 -5.53
N SER A 206 18.26 -3.71 -5.56
CA SER A 206 17.93 -4.58 -4.42
C SER A 206 19.09 -4.76 -3.47
N ASP A 207 18.78 -4.96 -2.18
CA ASP A 207 19.78 -5.30 -1.16
C ASP A 207 20.29 -6.73 -1.35
N ILE A 208 19.39 -7.65 -1.70
CA ILE A 208 19.69 -9.07 -1.91
C ILE A 208 19.13 -9.49 -3.26
N VAL A 209 19.99 -10.11 -4.07
CA VAL A 209 19.61 -10.76 -5.33
C VAL A 209 19.84 -12.26 -5.20
N LEU A 210 18.78 -13.05 -5.39
CA LEU A 210 18.85 -14.50 -5.37
C LEU A 210 18.75 -15.05 -6.80
N PRO A 211 19.73 -15.84 -7.27
CA PRO A 211 19.65 -16.45 -8.59
C PRO A 211 18.55 -17.50 -8.61
N THR A 212 17.59 -17.36 -9.53
CA THR A 212 16.55 -18.38 -9.77
C THR A 212 16.84 -19.16 -11.05
N ALA A 213 16.36 -20.41 -11.10
CA ALA A 213 16.37 -21.21 -12.32
C ALA A 213 15.66 -20.49 -13.48
N THR A 214 16.14 -20.74 -14.71
CA THR A 214 15.43 -20.30 -15.91
C THR A 214 14.16 -21.14 -16.13
N TRP A 215 13.43 -20.91 -17.20
CA TRP A 215 12.24 -21.72 -17.51
C TRP A 215 12.56 -23.14 -18.00
N TYR A 216 13.83 -23.46 -18.26
CA TYR A 216 14.29 -24.76 -18.77
C TYR A 216 15.08 -25.57 -17.73
N GLU A 217 15.07 -25.15 -16.46
CA GLU A 217 15.81 -25.71 -15.33
C GLU A 217 14.89 -25.81 -14.10
#